data_AF-A0A7W4EY22-F1
#
_entry.id   AF-A0A7W4EY22-F1
#
_cell.length_a   1.000
_cell.length_b   1.000
_cell.length_c   1.000
_cell.angle_alpha   90.00
_cell.angle_beta   90.00
_cell.angle_gamma   90.00
#
_symmetry.space_group_name_H-M   'P 1'
#
loop_
_entity.id
_entity.type
_entity.pdbx_description
1 polymer ?
#
loop_
_entity_poly.entity_id
_entity_poly.type
_entity_poly.pdbx_seq_one_letter_code
_entity_poly.pdbx_strand_id
1 'polypeptide(L)' 'MNKIQFIQQNISIQEKQINAVLQLLSEDCTIPFIARYRKDKTGNLGEVEIEQIQKLSKNFDEIQKRKESVLKSIEEQEKL' A
#
# COMPACT_ATOMS: atom_id res chain seq x y z
N MET A 1 -3.99 -1.90 -13.13
CA MET A 1 -3.30 -2.60 -12.03
C MET A 1 -3.68 -1.89 -10.74
N ASN A 2 -4.26 -2.62 -9.79
CA ASN A 2 -4.65 -2.04 -8.51
C ASN A 2 -3.47 -2.07 -7.50
N LYS A 3 -3.61 -1.39 -6.37
CA LYS A 3 -2.56 -1.27 -5.34
C LYS A 3 -2.08 -2.65 -4.83
N ILE A 4 -3.01 -3.57 -4.61
CA ILE A 4 -2.70 -4.88 -4.03
C ILE A 4 -1.88 -5.73 -5.01
N GLN A 5 -2.27 -5.75 -6.28
CA GLN A 5 -1.51 -6.38 -7.36
C GLN A 5 -0.12 -5.79 -7.49
N PHE A 6 0.03 -4.46 -7.34
CA PHE A 6 1.33 -3.80 -7.31
C PHE A 6 2.21 -4.30 -6.18
N ILE A 7 1.68 -4.37 -4.96
CA ILE A 7 2.45 -4.87 -3.83
C ILE A 7 2.83 -6.35 -4.07
N GLN A 8 1.87 -7.19 -4.46
CA GLN A 8 2.09 -8.63 -4.67
C GLN A 8 3.13 -8.94 -5.76
N GLN A 9 3.26 -8.10 -6.79
CA GLN A 9 4.31 -8.29 -7.81
C GLN A 9 5.72 -7.93 -7.31
N ASN A 10 5.82 -7.11 -6.26
CA ASN A 10 7.11 -6.66 -5.71
C ASN A 10 7.58 -7.49 -4.51
N ILE A 11 6.68 -8.21 -3.82
CA ILE A 11 7.01 -9.05 -2.67
C ILE A 11 6.22 -10.37 -2.70
N SER A 12 6.84 -11.46 -2.23
CA SER A 12 6.22 -12.79 -2.20
C SER A 12 5.30 -12.97 -0.99
N ILE A 13 4.23 -12.15 -0.91
CA ILE A 13 3.21 -12.20 0.15
C ILE A 13 1.84 -12.42 -0.49
N GLN A 14 0.98 -13.20 0.17
CA GLN A 14 -0.36 -13.47 -0.34
C GLN A 14 -1.23 -12.22 -0.31
N GLU A 15 -2.07 -12.05 -1.33
CA GLU A 15 -3.03 -10.94 -1.43
C GLU A 15 -3.89 -10.78 -0.17
N LYS A 16 -4.33 -11.87 0.45
CA LYS A 16 -5.12 -11.83 1.70
C LYS A 16 -4.36 -11.17 2.85
N GLN A 17 -3.07 -11.44 2.97
CA GLN A 17 -2.22 -10.88 4.03
C GLN A 17 -1.93 -9.40 3.77
N ILE A 18 -1.68 -9.03 2.51
CA ILE A 18 -1.53 -7.63 2.09
C ILE A 18 -2.79 -6.84 2.44
N ASN A 19 -3.97 -7.34 2.08
CA ASN A 19 -5.24 -6.72 2.42
C ASN A 19 -5.42 -6.52 3.93
N ALA A 20 -5.14 -7.56 4.74
CA ALA A 20 -5.26 -7.48 6.18
C ALA A 20 -4.34 -6.41 6.78
N VAL A 21 -3.10 -6.30 6.30
CA VAL A 21 -2.15 -5.27 6.73
C VAL A 21 -2.64 -3.88 6.34
N LEU A 22 -3.04 -3.67 5.08
CA LEU A 22 -3.53 -2.36 4.62
C LEU A 22 -4.77 -1.90 5.38
N GLN A 23 -5.70 -2.83 5.68
CA GLN A 23 -6.86 -2.53 6.51
C GLN A 23 -6.45 -2.08 7.91
N LEU A 24 -5.57 -2.82 8.59
CA LEU A 24 -5.12 -2.46 9.93
C LEU A 24 -4.39 -1.11 9.95
N LEU A 25 -3.57 -0.82 8.94
CA LEU A 25 -2.92 0.48 8.80
C LEU A 25 -3.92 1.61 8.57
N SER A 26 -5.04 1.36 7.88
CA SER A 26 -6.12 2.34 7.70
C SER A 26 -6.95 2.57 8.96
N GLU A 27 -6.92 1.63 9.91
CA GLU A 27 -7.50 1.73 11.25
C GLU A 27 -6.50 2.35 12.26
N ASP A 28 -5.52 3.11 11.77
CA ASP A 28 -4.46 3.77 12.55
C ASP A 28 -3.61 2.83 13.43
N CYS A 29 -3.59 1.51 13.13
CA CYS A 29 -2.70 0.59 13.83
C CYS A 29 -1.24 0.83 13.42
N THR A 30 -0.33 0.84 14.40
CA THR A 30 1.10 0.99 14.14
C THR A 30 1.73 -0.34 13.73
N ILE A 31 2.85 -0.29 12.99
CA ILE A 31 3.58 -1.50 12.56
C ILE A 31 3.97 -2.39 13.76
N PRO A 32 4.56 -1.87 14.86
CA PRO A 32 4.88 -2.71 16.02
C PRO A 32 3.65 -3.33 16.67
N PHE A 33 2.52 -2.62 16.68
CA PHE A 33 1.26 -3.14 17.21
C PHE A 33 0.71 -4.28 16.34
N ILE A 34 0.71 -4.12 15.02
CA ILE A 34 0.25 -5.16 14.08
C ILE A 34 1.14 -6.40 14.22
N ALA A 35 2.46 -6.22 14.17
CA ALA A 35 3.44 -7.28 14.26
C ALA A 35 3.36 -8.06 15.57
N ARG A 36 2.95 -7.42 16.67
CA ARG A 36 2.88 -8.06 18.00
C ARG A 36 1.51 -8.62 18.36
N TYR A 37 0.43 -7.91 18.03
CA TYR A 37 -0.92 -8.18 18.54
C TYR A 37 -1.94 -8.58 17.45
N ARG A 38 -1.57 -8.52 16.16
CA ARG A 38 -2.46 -8.87 15.05
C ARG A 38 -1.90 -9.94 14.11
N LYS A 39 -0.92 -10.73 14.59
CA LYS A 39 -0.30 -11.83 13.82
C LYS A 39 -1.33 -12.78 13.21
N ASP A 40 -2.35 -13.17 13.97
CA ASP A 40 -3.38 -14.10 13.46
C ASP A 40 -4.17 -13.52 12.28
N LYS A 41 -4.39 -12.20 12.28
CA LYS A 41 -5.08 -11.50 11.19
C LYS A 41 -4.21 -11.36 9.94
N THR A 42 -2.90 -11.17 10.12
CA THR A 42 -1.95 -10.97 9.02
C THR A 42 -1.36 -12.28 8.49
N GLY A 43 -1.62 -13.42 9.14
CA GLY A 43 -1.00 -14.70 8.78
C GLY A 43 0.46 -14.80 9.24
N ASN A 44 0.73 -14.32 10.45
CA ASN A 44 2.03 -14.32 11.12
C ASN A 44 3.11 -13.44 10.48
N LEU A 45 2.73 -12.39 9.73
CA LEU A 45 3.70 -11.45 9.19
C LEU A 45 4.49 -10.76 10.31
N GLY A 46 5.80 -10.65 10.10
CA GLY A 46 6.73 -9.90 10.92
C GLY A 46 6.76 -8.41 10.58
N GLU A 47 7.46 -7.65 11.41
CA GLU A 47 7.56 -6.19 11.29
C GLU A 47 8.14 -5.74 9.94
N VAL A 48 9.18 -6.42 9.45
CA VAL A 48 9.83 -6.13 8.16
C VAL A 48 8.85 -6.30 6.99
N GLU A 49 8.03 -7.34 6.99
CA GLU A 49 7.06 -7.61 5.93
C GLU A 49 5.93 -6.57 5.94
N ILE A 50 5.45 -6.19 7.13
CA ILE A 50 4.44 -5.15 7.30
C ILE A 50 4.99 -3.79 6.83
N GLU A 51 6.24 -3.47 7.15
CA GLU A 51 6.91 -2.25 6.70
C GLU A 51 7.05 -2.22 5.17
N GLN A 52 7.44 -3.34 4.55
CA GLN A 52 7.51 -3.46 3.09
C GLN A 52 6.16 -3.19 2.42
N ILE A 53 5.08 -3.77 2.95
CA ILE A 53 3.70 -3.53 2.47
C ILE A 53 3.35 -2.04 2.58
N GLN A 54 3.63 -1.41 3.73
CA GLN A 54 3.35 0.02 3.93
C GLN A 54 4.13 0.88 2.94
N LYS A 55 5.42 0.61 2.75
CA LYS A 55 6.29 1.36 1.84
C LYS A 55 5.82 1.26 0.38
N LEU A 56 5.47 0.05 -0.07
CA LEU A 56 4.95 -0.16 -1.42
C LEU A 56 3.58 0.48 -1.62
N SER A 57 2.71 0.45 -0.60
CA SER A 57 1.43 1.18 -0.64
C SER A 57 1.64 2.67 -0.83
N LYS A 58 2.53 3.28 -0.03
CA LYS A 58 2.84 4.73 -0.14
C LYS A 58 3.40 5.08 -1.51
N ASN A 59 4.35 4.27 -2.01
CA ASN A 59 4.91 4.45 -3.34
C ASN A 59 3.82 4.41 -4.43
N PHE A 60 2.90 3.44 -4.37
CA PHE A 60 1.79 3.36 -5.30
C PHE A 60 0.93 4.63 -5.27
N ASP A 61 0.62 5.15 -4.09
CA ASP A 61 -0.18 6.37 -3.93
C ASP A 61 0.53 7.61 -4.50
N GLU A 62 1.86 7.72 -4.30
CA GLU A 62 2.68 8.78 -4.89
C GLU A 62 2.68 8.72 -6.43
N ILE A 63 2.80 7.52 -7.00
CA ILE A 63 2.72 7.31 -8.46
C ILE A 63 1.36 7.74 -8.99
N GLN A 64 0.26 7.34 -8.34
CA GLN A 64 -1.09 7.73 -8.75
C GLN A 64 -1.28 9.24 -8.68
N LYS A 65 -0.87 9.87 -7.57
CA LYS A 65 -0.95 11.33 -7.40
C LYS A 65 -0.17 12.08 -8.47
N ARG A 66 1.05 11.61 -8.79
CA ARG A 66 1.87 12.21 -9.86
C ARG A 66 1.21 12.06 -11.23
N LYS A 67 0.65 10.88 -11.53
CA LYS A 67 -0.09 10.64 -12.77
C LYS A 67 -1.28 11.60 -12.90
N GLU A 68 -2.08 11.75 -11.85
CA GLU A 68 -3.20 12.69 -11.84
C GLU A 68 -2.76 14.14 -12.05
N SER A 69 -1.68 14.56 -11.38
CA SER A 69 -1.12 15.91 -11.54
C SER A 69 -0.67 16.18 -12.98
N VAL A 70 -0.03 15.19 -13.63
CA VAL A 70 0.41 15.31 -15.03
C VAL A 70 -0.80 15.42 -15.97
N LEU A 71 -1.83 14.58 -15.77
CA LEU A 71 -3.04 14.63 -16.59
C LEU A 71 -3.76 15.99 -16.46
N LYS A 72 -3.88 16.52 -15.25
CA LYS A 72 -4.44 17.87 -15.02
C LYS A 72 -3.65 18.95 -15.75
N SER A 73 -2.32 18.89 -15.66
CA SER A 73 -1.45 19.86 -16.35
C SER A 73 -1.61 19.82 -17.86
N ILE A 74 -1.83 18.63 -18.44
CA ILE A 74 -2.10 18.47 -19.89
C ILE A 74 -3.47 19.05 -20.24
N GLU A 75 -4.51 18.72 -19.47
CA GLU A 75 -5.87 19.24 -19.71
C GLU A 75 -5.94 20.77 -19.61
N GLU A 76 -5.20 21.37 -18.66
CA GLU A 76 -5.09 22.82 -18.53
C GLU A 76 -4.38 23.47 -19.73
N GLN A 77 -3.38 22.79 -20.32
CA GLN A 77 -2.68 23.25 -21.51
C GLN A 77 -3.50 23.12 -22.80
N GLU A 78 -4.35 22.08 -22.91
CA GLU A 78 -5.26 21.89 -24.06
C GLU A 78 -6.48 22.82 -24.03
N LYS A 79 -6.75 23.47 -22.89
CA LYS A 79 -7.84 24.46 -22.71
C LYS A 79 -7.38 25.92 -22.92
N LEU A 80 -6.10 26.16 -23.23
CA LEU A 80 -5.51 27.43 -23.65
C LEU A 80 -5.37 27.50 -25.17
#